data_AF-A0A9E5RK66-F1
#
_entry.id   AF-A0A9E5RK66-F1
#
_cell.length_a   1.000
_cell.length_b   1.000
_cell.length_c   1.000
_cell.angle_alpha   90.00
_cell.angle_beta   90.00
_cell.angle_gamma   90.00
#
_symmetry.space_group_name_H-M   'P 1'
#
loop_
_entity.id
_entity.type
_entity.pdbx_description
1 polymer ?
#
loop_
_entity_poly.entity_id
_entity_poly.type
_entity_poly.pdbx_seq_one_letter_code
_entity_poly.pdbx_strand_id
1 'polypeptide(L)'
;MGKFTHFAWHTGISVMMMGIGGTAAIAQTNQPLSVVYPPDNHETTANQIFLIGTAPAAGEVEVNGDPIARSPAGHFAPSFPLQRGENVFTLRYQDEELVIRVNRVSADLPAPIGTAFAEGSLTPAVDIARRPTNRFALVRSPQQRHRFRQLGQSNYSPIASDHTQPATQLCRFNAAKPAHD
;
A
#
# COMPACT_ATOMS: atom_id res chain seq x y z
N MET A 1 -1.90 46.57 92.45
CA MET A 1 -2.86 46.53 91.33
C MET A 1 -2.14 46.07 90.06
N GLY A 2 -2.65 45.00 89.41
CA GLY A 2 -2.51 44.70 87.97
C GLY A 2 -1.21 44.01 87.49
N LYS A 3 -1.18 42.89 86.76
CA LYS A 3 -2.08 41.75 86.48
C LYS A 3 -1.21 40.74 85.69
N PHE A 4 -1.29 39.45 86.03
CA PHE A 4 -0.83 38.35 85.16
C PHE A 4 -1.71 38.28 83.91
N THR A 5 -1.16 37.89 82.74
CA THR A 5 -1.85 37.01 81.79
C THR A 5 -0.93 36.49 80.67
N HIS A 6 -1.00 35.17 80.48
CA HIS A 6 -0.57 34.38 79.33
C HIS A 6 -1.23 34.83 78.01
N PHE A 7 -0.51 34.68 76.89
CA PHE A 7 -1.05 34.80 75.53
C PHE A 7 -0.01 34.22 74.55
N ALA A 8 -0.28 33.43 73.52
CA ALA A 8 -1.37 32.53 73.15
C ALA A 8 -0.73 31.55 72.15
N TRP A 9 -1.25 30.32 72.09
CA TRP A 9 -0.99 29.37 71.01
C TRP A 9 -1.38 29.97 69.63
N HIS A 10 -0.96 29.27 68.57
CA HIS A 10 -1.57 29.13 67.22
C HIS A 10 -0.54 29.36 66.10
N THR A 11 0.14 28.30 65.68
CA THR A 11 0.48 28.15 64.26
C THR A 11 -0.17 26.85 63.80
N GLY A 12 -1.35 27.03 63.18
CA GLY A 12 -2.06 25.95 62.52
C GLY A 12 -1.17 25.37 61.44
N ILE A 13 -0.90 24.07 61.53
CA ILE A 13 -0.34 23.31 60.42
C ILE A 13 -1.47 23.14 59.41
N SER A 14 -1.58 24.06 58.47
CA SER A 14 -2.33 23.83 57.24
C SER A 14 -1.61 22.75 56.45
N VAL A 15 -2.08 21.51 56.57
CA VAL A 15 -1.72 20.42 55.66
C VAL A 15 -2.33 20.76 54.31
N MET A 16 -1.57 21.47 53.48
CA MET A 16 -1.90 21.66 52.08
C MET A 16 -1.65 20.33 51.39
N MET A 17 -2.72 19.56 51.21
CA MET A 17 -2.73 18.28 50.49
C MET A 17 -2.51 18.61 49.00
N MET A 18 -1.25 18.80 48.63
CA MET A 18 -0.81 19.08 47.29
C MET A 18 -0.91 17.77 46.50
N GLY A 19 -2.06 17.58 45.84
CA GLY A 19 -2.31 16.45 44.96
C GLY A 19 -1.27 16.43 43.84
N ILE A 20 -0.34 15.48 43.92
CA ILE A 20 0.61 15.20 42.85
C ILE A 20 -0.17 14.46 41.76
N GLY A 21 -0.83 15.22 40.89
CA GLY A 21 -1.35 14.73 39.62
C GLY A 21 -0.17 14.44 38.69
N GLY A 22 0.40 13.24 38.78
CA GLY A 22 1.43 12.78 37.86
C GLY A 22 0.83 12.59 36.48
N THR A 23 1.08 13.51 35.55
CA THR A 23 0.84 13.27 34.12
C THR A 23 1.81 12.18 33.67
N ALA A 24 1.30 10.99 33.38
CA ALA A 24 2.10 9.96 32.71
C ALA A 24 2.50 10.48 31.33
N ALA A 25 3.79 10.84 31.18
CA ALA A 25 4.35 11.11 29.87
C ALA A 25 4.46 9.77 29.13
N ILE A 26 3.64 9.59 28.09
CA ILE A 26 3.80 8.49 27.14
C ILE A 26 5.10 8.76 26.38
N ALA A 27 6.16 8.03 26.73
CA ALA A 27 7.42 8.06 26.00
C ALA A 27 7.17 7.51 24.58
N GLN A 28 7.10 8.40 23.58
CA GLN A 28 7.09 7.99 22.18
C GLN A 28 8.47 7.40 21.86
N THR A 29 8.49 6.11 21.55
CA THR A 29 9.72 5.40 21.19
C THR A 29 10.17 5.95 19.83
N ASN A 30 11.26 6.73 19.84
CA ASN A 30 11.86 7.22 18.61
C ASN A 30 12.58 6.04 17.92
N GLN A 31 11.85 5.29 17.10
CA GLN A 31 12.40 4.16 16.33
C GLN A 31 13.40 4.69 15.30
N PRO A 32 14.66 4.24 15.28
CA PRO A 32 15.64 4.69 14.28
C PRO A 32 15.23 4.25 12.87
N LEU A 33 15.87 4.83 11.84
CA LEU A 33 15.71 4.32 10.48
C LEU A 33 16.20 2.86 10.43
N SER A 34 15.33 1.98 9.96
CA SER A 34 15.64 0.56 9.85
C SER A 34 14.84 -0.06 8.72
N VAL A 35 15.48 -0.92 7.96
CA VAL A 35 14.85 -1.76 6.95
C VAL A 35 14.93 -3.21 7.41
N VAL A 36 13.76 -3.81 7.62
CA VAL A 36 13.63 -5.21 8.05
C VAL A 36 13.61 -6.14 6.84
N TYR A 37 13.04 -5.67 5.73
CA TYR A 37 13.05 -6.39 4.46
C TYR A 37 13.17 -5.42 3.29
N PRO A 38 13.98 -5.74 2.27
CA PRO A 38 14.91 -6.85 2.22
C PRO A 38 16.15 -6.62 3.12
N PRO A 39 16.79 -7.71 3.62
CA PRO A 39 18.14 -7.58 4.16
C PRO A 39 19.12 -7.14 3.06
N ASP A 40 20.28 -6.63 3.44
CA ASP A 40 21.31 -6.26 2.46
C ASP A 40 21.78 -7.49 1.66
N ASN A 41 22.10 -7.29 0.38
CA ASN A 41 22.45 -8.32 -0.61
C ASN A 41 21.37 -9.40 -0.81
N HIS A 42 20.09 -9.01 -0.74
CA HIS A 42 18.98 -9.93 -0.97
C HIS A 42 18.88 -10.38 -2.43
N GLU A 43 18.65 -11.67 -2.65
CA GLU A 43 18.40 -12.23 -3.99
C GLU A 43 16.92 -12.55 -4.22
N THR A 44 16.43 -12.23 -5.41
CA THR A 44 15.04 -12.53 -5.79
C THR A 44 14.90 -12.78 -7.29
N THR A 45 13.86 -13.50 -7.70
CA THR A 45 13.44 -13.62 -9.10
C THR A 45 12.31 -12.65 -9.47
N ALA A 46 11.70 -12.02 -8.46
CA ALA A 46 10.58 -11.10 -8.63
C ALA A 46 10.98 -9.86 -9.43
N ASN A 47 10.02 -9.30 -10.18
CA ASN A 47 10.21 -8.07 -10.95
C ASN A 47 10.00 -6.78 -10.14
N GLN A 48 9.65 -6.92 -8.87
CA GLN A 48 9.40 -5.83 -7.94
C GLN A 48 9.73 -6.28 -6.52
N ILE A 49 9.95 -5.33 -5.63
CA ILE A 49 10.24 -5.59 -4.21
C ILE A 49 9.57 -4.57 -3.31
N PHE A 50 9.23 -4.97 -2.09
CA PHE A 50 8.81 -4.06 -1.03
C PHE A 50 10.00 -3.70 -0.15
N LEU A 51 10.19 -2.41 0.15
CA LEU A 51 11.08 -1.98 1.23
C LEU A 51 10.23 -1.80 2.49
N ILE A 52 10.37 -2.72 3.44
CA ILE A 52 9.61 -2.74 4.69
C ILE A 52 10.52 -2.32 5.81
N GLY A 53 10.10 -1.30 6.55
CA GLY A 53 10.92 -0.75 7.62
C GLY A 53 10.19 0.20 8.55
N THR A 54 10.98 0.82 9.40
CA THR A 54 10.57 1.83 10.37
C THR A 54 11.49 3.02 10.29
N ALA A 55 10.97 4.18 10.63
CA ALA A 55 11.76 5.38 10.88
C ALA A 55 10.97 6.29 11.84
N PRO A 56 11.59 7.30 12.47
CA PRO A 56 10.90 8.18 13.40
C PRO A 56 9.65 8.82 12.79
N ALA A 57 8.56 8.95 13.56
CA ALA A 57 7.29 9.46 13.03
C ALA A 57 7.37 10.90 12.49
N ALA A 58 8.29 11.72 13.00
CA ALA A 58 8.55 13.06 12.50
C ALA A 58 9.51 13.04 11.30
N GLY A 59 9.44 14.03 10.41
CA GLY A 59 10.35 14.18 9.28
C GLY A 59 9.96 13.37 8.04
N GLU A 60 10.80 13.46 7.02
CA GLU A 60 10.61 12.82 5.71
C GLU A 60 11.61 11.67 5.54
N VAL A 61 11.17 10.59 4.91
CA VAL A 61 12.04 9.48 4.49
C VAL A 61 12.04 9.47 2.97
N GLU A 62 13.23 9.38 2.41
CA GLU A 62 13.45 9.30 0.98
C GLU A 62 14.04 7.95 0.60
N VAL A 63 13.70 7.48 -0.58
CA VAL A 63 14.36 6.35 -1.24
C VAL A 63 14.89 6.86 -2.58
N ASN A 64 16.20 6.79 -2.79
CA ASN A 64 16.87 7.32 -3.99
C ASN A 64 16.56 8.80 -4.26
N GLY A 65 16.30 9.58 -3.20
CA GLY A 65 15.94 11.00 -3.28
C GLY A 65 14.43 11.27 -3.43
N ASP A 66 13.61 10.24 -3.62
CA ASP A 66 12.15 10.38 -3.72
C ASP A 66 11.48 10.14 -2.36
N PRO A 67 10.60 11.04 -1.89
CA PRO A 67 9.94 10.89 -0.60
C PRO A 67 8.92 9.74 -0.63
N ILE A 68 8.85 8.99 0.47
CA ILE A 68 7.92 7.86 0.63
C ILE A 68 6.88 8.10 1.73
N ALA A 69 5.68 7.59 1.51
CA ALA A 69 4.61 7.63 2.50
C ALA A 69 4.89 6.69 3.68
N ARG A 70 4.51 7.13 4.88
CA ARG A 70 4.67 6.38 6.13
C ARG A 70 3.40 6.47 6.98
N SER A 71 3.18 5.46 7.82
CA SER A 71 2.10 5.52 8.81
C SER A 71 2.44 6.51 9.94
N PRO A 72 1.46 6.98 10.72
CA PRO A 72 1.72 7.82 11.89
C PRO A 72 2.61 7.16 12.95
N ALA A 73 2.71 5.82 12.94
CA ALA A 73 3.59 5.06 13.82
C ALA A 73 5.02 4.90 13.25
N GLY A 74 5.30 5.43 12.05
CA GLY A 74 6.63 5.39 11.44
C GLY A 74 6.91 4.17 10.55
N HIS A 75 5.91 3.33 10.27
CA HIS A 75 6.08 2.17 9.39
C HIS A 75 5.97 2.54 7.92
N PHE A 76 6.76 1.89 7.07
CA PHE A 76 6.67 2.02 5.61
C PHE A 76 6.80 0.67 4.91
N ALA A 77 6.16 0.55 3.75
CA ALA A 77 6.20 -0.63 2.87
C ALA A 77 5.96 -0.29 1.38
N PRO A 78 6.60 0.74 0.79
CA PRO A 78 6.50 1.02 -0.65
C PRO A 78 7.06 -0.13 -1.50
N SER A 79 6.54 -0.25 -2.72
CA SER A 79 7.05 -1.18 -3.73
C SER A 79 7.84 -0.47 -4.82
N PHE A 80 8.91 -1.11 -5.29
CA PHE A 80 9.76 -0.61 -6.37
C PHE A 80 9.97 -1.66 -7.45
N PRO A 81 10.00 -1.28 -8.74
CA PRO A 81 10.38 -2.19 -9.81
C PRO A 81 11.86 -2.57 -9.72
N LEU A 82 12.20 -3.78 -10.15
CA LEU A 82 13.57 -4.29 -10.20
C LEU A 82 14.03 -4.53 -11.64
N GLN A 83 15.20 -3.98 -11.97
CA GLN A 83 15.98 -4.38 -13.14
C GLN A 83 16.65 -5.73 -12.89
N ARG A 84 17.07 -6.42 -13.96
CA ARG A 84 17.87 -7.65 -13.84
C ARG A 84 19.26 -7.30 -13.28
N GLY A 85 19.79 -8.14 -12.39
CA GLY A 85 21.06 -7.88 -11.72
C GLY A 85 20.92 -7.00 -10.47
N GLU A 86 21.99 -6.26 -10.14
CA GLU A 86 22.06 -5.43 -8.94
C GLU A 86 21.13 -4.19 -9.05
N ASN A 87 20.33 -3.98 -8.02
CA ASN A 87 19.51 -2.80 -7.79
C ASN A 87 19.93 -2.21 -6.43
N VAL A 88 20.26 -0.93 -6.39
CA VAL A 88 20.72 -0.24 -5.18
C VAL A 88 19.65 0.74 -4.71
N PHE A 89 19.26 0.63 -3.45
CA PHE A 89 18.32 1.54 -2.79
C PHE A 89 19.05 2.31 -1.69
N THR A 90 19.04 3.63 -1.78
CA THR A 90 19.58 4.51 -0.74
C THR A 90 18.42 5.12 0.01
N LEU A 91 18.23 4.70 1.25
CA LEU A 91 17.23 5.27 2.14
C LEU A 91 17.87 6.38 2.96
N ARG A 92 17.18 7.52 3.07
CA ARG A 92 17.67 8.66 3.85
C ARG A 92 16.61 9.17 4.81
N TYR A 93 17.04 9.47 6.02
CA TYR A 93 16.25 10.14 7.03
C TYR A 93 17.13 11.16 7.75
N GLN A 94 16.89 12.45 7.54
CA GLN A 94 17.77 13.52 8.05
C GLN A 94 19.23 13.29 7.63
N ASP A 95 20.12 13.07 8.60
CA ASP A 95 21.56 12.81 8.43
C ASP A 95 21.89 11.30 8.39
N GLU A 96 20.90 10.43 8.56
CA GLU A 96 21.06 8.98 8.50
C GLU A 96 20.83 8.47 7.08
N GLU A 97 21.77 7.66 6.59
CA GLU A 97 21.70 7.02 5.28
C GLU A 97 21.91 5.51 5.42
N LEU A 98 21.06 4.73 4.76
CA LEU A 98 21.10 3.29 4.72
C LEU A 98 21.03 2.80 3.28
N VAL A 99 22.03 2.02 2.86
CA VAL A 99 22.09 1.44 1.52
C VAL A 99 21.69 -0.03 1.57
N ILE A 100 20.79 -0.43 0.69
CA ILE A 100 20.30 -1.81 0.54
C ILE A 100 20.52 -2.26 -0.90
N ARG A 101 21.21 -3.40 -1.07
CA ARG A 101 21.47 -4.03 -2.36
C ARG A 101 20.52 -5.21 -2.59
N VAL A 102 19.88 -5.23 -3.75
CA VAL A 102 18.97 -6.31 -4.16
C VAL A 102 19.40 -6.83 -5.52
N ASN A 103 19.69 -8.13 -5.61
CA ASN A 103 20.07 -8.78 -6.86
C ASN A 103 18.87 -9.55 -7.44
N ARG A 104 18.41 -9.14 -8.63
CA ARG A 104 17.37 -9.88 -9.35
C ARG A 104 17.99 -10.92 -10.28
N VAL A 105 17.87 -12.19 -9.90
CA VAL A 105 18.36 -13.36 -10.65
C VAL A 105 17.32 -13.88 -11.65
N SER A 106 17.75 -14.76 -12.56
CA SER A 106 16.83 -15.37 -13.52
C SER A 106 15.88 -16.36 -12.86
N ALA A 107 14.61 -16.32 -13.29
CA ALA A 107 13.66 -17.40 -13.03
C ALA A 107 13.77 -18.53 -14.07
N ASP A 108 14.61 -18.37 -15.10
CA ASP A 108 14.73 -19.33 -16.17
C ASP A 108 15.37 -20.62 -15.64
N LEU A 109 14.58 -21.69 -15.65
CA LEU A 109 15.15 -23.02 -15.59
C LEU A 109 15.92 -23.26 -16.90
N PRO A 110 17.09 -23.91 -16.84
CA PRO A 110 17.74 -24.34 -18.06
C PRO A 110 16.76 -25.17 -18.89
N ALA A 111 16.73 -24.90 -20.21
CA ALA A 111 15.90 -25.70 -21.11
C ALA A 111 16.26 -27.18 -20.93
N PRO A 112 15.27 -28.09 -20.84
CA PRO A 112 15.56 -29.51 -20.78
C PRO A 112 16.43 -29.90 -21.98
N ILE A 113 17.53 -30.60 -21.71
CA ILE A 113 18.43 -31.07 -22.76
C ILE A 113 17.75 -32.26 -23.43
N GLY A 114 17.22 -32.04 -24.63
CA GLY A 114 16.55 -33.07 -25.44
C GLY A 114 15.02 -32.97 -25.42
N THR A 115 14.38 -33.81 -26.24
CA THR A 115 12.91 -33.88 -26.36
C THR A 115 12.30 -35.00 -25.51
N ALA A 116 13.14 -35.74 -24.77
CA ALA A 116 12.71 -36.86 -23.94
C ALA A 116 12.42 -36.40 -22.51
N PHE A 117 11.46 -37.05 -21.86
CA PHE A 117 11.30 -36.93 -20.42
C PHE A 117 12.57 -37.43 -19.71
N ALA A 118 12.91 -36.84 -18.57
CA ALA A 118 13.98 -37.36 -17.72
C ALA A 118 13.69 -38.83 -17.35
N GLU A 119 14.74 -39.65 -17.24
CA GLU A 119 14.59 -41.06 -16.86
C GLU A 119 13.80 -41.19 -15.55
N GLY A 120 12.81 -42.07 -15.52
CA GLY A 120 11.94 -42.28 -14.36
C GLY A 120 10.89 -41.17 -14.12
N SER A 121 10.85 -40.10 -14.92
CA SER A 121 9.86 -39.00 -14.74
C SER A 121 8.42 -39.39 -15.09
N LEU A 122 8.23 -40.43 -15.90
CA LEU A 122 6.90 -40.86 -16.36
C LEU A 122 6.16 -41.75 -15.37
N THR A 123 6.82 -42.12 -14.28
CA THR A 123 6.26 -43.00 -13.25
C THR A 123 6.55 -42.40 -11.89
N PRO A 124 5.56 -42.28 -11.00
CA PRO A 124 5.82 -41.87 -9.63
C PRO A 124 6.86 -42.77 -8.98
N ALA A 125 7.86 -42.17 -8.32
CA ALA A 125 8.88 -42.91 -7.56
C ALA A 125 8.33 -43.57 -6.28
N VAL A 126 7.07 -43.28 -5.95
CA VAL A 126 6.36 -43.79 -4.78
C VAL A 126 5.00 -44.34 -5.21
N ASP A 127 4.50 -45.34 -4.50
CA ASP A 127 3.17 -45.88 -4.74
C ASP A 127 2.10 -44.82 -4.38
N ILE A 128 1.34 -44.38 -5.38
CA ILE A 128 0.27 -43.41 -5.19
C ILE A 128 -1.07 -44.15 -5.23
N ALA A 129 -1.60 -44.49 -4.06
CA ALA A 129 -2.98 -44.95 -3.93
C ALA A 129 -3.95 -43.81 -4.29
N ARG A 130 -4.59 -43.88 -5.46
CA ARG A 130 -5.64 -42.93 -5.84
C ARG A 130 -6.98 -43.35 -5.24
N ARG A 131 -7.61 -42.45 -4.47
CA ARG A 131 -9.01 -42.62 -4.06
C ARG A 131 -9.89 -42.61 -5.32
N PRO A 132 -10.71 -43.65 -5.57
CA PRO A 132 -11.58 -43.69 -6.74
C PRO A 132 -12.75 -42.76 -6.48
N THR A 133 -12.63 -41.48 -6.85
CA THR A 133 -13.69 -40.47 -7.14
C THR A 133 -13.18 -39.05 -6.86
N ASN A 134 -12.45 -38.47 -7.80
CA ASN A 134 -12.57 -37.03 -8.01
C ASN A 134 -12.73 -36.78 -9.51
N ARG A 135 -13.90 -36.30 -9.91
CA ARG A 135 -14.18 -35.97 -11.31
C ARG A 135 -13.64 -34.58 -11.60
N PHE A 136 -12.39 -34.51 -12.05
CA PHE A 136 -11.90 -33.31 -12.69
C PHE A 136 -12.57 -33.18 -14.07
N ALA A 137 -13.51 -32.25 -14.20
CA ALA A 137 -14.07 -31.91 -15.50
C ALA A 137 -13.08 -31.01 -16.25
N LEU A 138 -12.63 -31.43 -17.43
CA LEU A 138 -11.95 -30.53 -18.36
C LEU A 138 -13.00 -29.54 -18.87
N VAL A 139 -13.04 -28.34 -18.29
CA VAL A 139 -13.89 -27.25 -18.80
C VAL A 139 -13.29 -26.82 -20.14
N ARG A 140 -13.86 -27.30 -21.25
CA ARG A 140 -13.65 -26.68 -22.56
C ARG A 140 -14.43 -25.38 -22.58
N SER A 141 -13.74 -24.25 -22.74
CA SER A 141 -14.36 -22.95 -22.99
C SER A 141 -15.39 -23.09 -24.11
N PRO A 142 -16.65 -22.66 -23.93
CA PRO A 142 -17.56 -22.56 -25.05
C PRO A 142 -16.95 -21.52 -26.00
N GLN A 143 -16.56 -21.94 -27.20
CA GLN A 143 -16.27 -21.02 -28.29
C GLN A 143 -17.48 -20.10 -28.43
N GLN A 144 -17.32 -18.82 -28.07
CA GLN A 144 -18.35 -17.81 -28.25
C GLN A 144 -18.63 -17.65 -29.74
N ARG A 145 -19.60 -18.42 -30.23
CA ARG A 145 -20.25 -18.11 -31.50
C ARG A 145 -21.14 -16.91 -31.23
N HIS A 146 -20.61 -15.72 -31.51
CA HIS A 146 -21.41 -14.50 -31.61
C HIS A 146 -22.47 -14.72 -32.70
N ARG A 147 -23.65 -15.22 -32.32
CA ARG A 147 -24.85 -15.15 -33.13
C ARG A 147 -25.63 -13.95 -32.63
N PHE A 148 -25.51 -12.82 -33.34
CA PHE A 148 -26.50 -11.76 -33.27
C PHE A 148 -27.85 -12.36 -33.69
N ARG A 149 -28.76 -12.55 -32.73
CA ARG A 149 -30.18 -12.79 -33.02
C ARG A 149 -30.96 -11.60 -32.50
N GLN A 150 -31.33 -10.74 -33.44
CA GLN A 150 -32.22 -9.61 -33.21
C GLN A 150 -33.66 -10.12 -33.25
N LEU A 151 -34.28 -10.20 -32.08
CA LEU A 151 -35.73 -10.29 -31.86
C LEU A 151 -35.96 -9.45 -30.60
N GLY A 152 -36.55 -8.27 -30.68
CA GLY A 152 -37.99 -8.14 -30.92
C GLY A 152 -38.65 -7.85 -29.58
N GLN A 153 -38.53 -6.59 -29.14
CA GLN A 153 -39.39 -5.80 -28.25
C GLN A 153 -40.43 -6.53 -27.37
N SER A 154 -40.32 -6.37 -26.05
CA SER A 154 -41.48 -6.03 -25.20
C SER A 154 -41.06 -5.53 -23.80
N ASN A 155 -41.44 -4.28 -23.53
CA ASN A 155 -41.89 -3.71 -22.25
C ASN A 155 -40.88 -3.57 -21.10
N TYR A 156 -40.06 -2.52 -21.17
CA TYR A 156 -39.82 -1.68 -20.00
C TYR A 156 -40.23 -0.25 -20.35
N SER A 157 -41.26 0.24 -19.66
CA SER A 157 -41.83 1.58 -19.81
C SER A 157 -40.96 2.59 -19.07
N PRO A 158 -40.33 3.58 -19.72
CA PRO A 158 -39.84 4.76 -19.04
C PRO A 158 -40.99 5.76 -18.91
N ILE A 159 -41.23 6.23 -17.69
CA ILE A 159 -42.12 7.36 -17.40
C ILE A 159 -41.56 8.57 -18.15
N ALA A 160 -42.28 8.99 -19.19
CA ALA A 160 -41.98 10.17 -19.99
C ALA A 160 -42.66 11.41 -19.38
N SER A 161 -41.97 12.53 -19.41
CA SER A 161 -42.52 13.88 -19.56
C SER A 161 -41.44 14.64 -20.32
N ASP A 162 -41.38 14.50 -21.65
CA ASP A 162 -42.03 15.39 -22.62
C ASP A 162 -41.99 16.86 -22.17
N HIS A 163 -41.23 17.68 -22.90
CA HIS A 163 -41.83 18.76 -23.68
C HIS A 163 -40.86 19.17 -24.81
N THR A 164 -41.21 18.72 -26.02
CA THR A 164 -41.40 19.60 -27.19
C THR A 164 -40.15 20.16 -27.92
N GLN A 165 -39.88 19.58 -29.09
CA GLN A 165 -39.20 20.18 -30.25
C GLN A 165 -40.07 21.30 -30.89
N PRO A 166 -39.54 22.31 -31.63
CA PRO A 166 -38.70 22.07 -32.80
C PRO A 166 -37.52 23.03 -33.05
N ALA A 167 -36.68 22.57 -33.97
CA ALA A 167 -35.52 23.25 -34.52
C ALA A 167 -35.85 24.63 -35.10
N THR A 168 -34.94 25.58 -34.87
CA THR A 168 -34.42 26.60 -35.81
C THR A 168 -33.93 27.80 -35.01
N GLN A 169 -32.63 27.90 -34.75
CA GLN A 169 -31.84 29.13 -35.02
C GLN A 169 -30.45 29.11 -34.38
N LEU A 170 -29.50 29.48 -35.22
CA LEU A 170 -28.35 30.35 -34.91
C LEU A 170 -27.23 29.76 -34.07
N CYS A 171 -26.32 29.08 -34.77
CA CYS A 171 -24.89 29.22 -34.53
C CYS A 171 -24.54 30.71 -34.38
N ARG A 172 -24.21 31.17 -33.17
CA ARG A 172 -23.54 32.44 -32.92
C ARG A 172 -22.15 32.18 -32.36
N PHE A 173 -21.19 32.11 -33.27
CA PHE A 173 -19.81 32.45 -32.97
C PHE A 173 -19.74 33.97 -32.79
N ASN A 174 -19.38 34.45 -31.60
CA ASN A 174 -18.94 35.82 -31.41
C ASN A 174 -17.41 35.81 -31.32
N ALA A 175 -16.76 36.20 -32.41
CA ALA A 175 -15.43 36.79 -32.38
C ALA A 175 -15.51 38.13 -33.13
N ALA A 176 -15.22 39.20 -32.39
CA ALA A 176 -15.25 40.58 -32.84
C ALA A 176 -14.08 40.90 -33.79
N LYS A 177 -14.29 41.81 -34.77
CA LYS A 177 -13.56 43.09 -34.97
C LYS A 177 -14.02 43.82 -36.26
N PRO A 178 -14.17 45.17 -36.28
CA PRO A 178 -14.65 45.94 -37.43
C PRO A 178 -13.54 46.69 -38.19
N ALA A 179 -13.80 47.02 -39.47
CA ALA A 179 -13.38 48.22 -40.24
C ALA A 179 -13.68 47.99 -41.74
N HIS A 180 -14.52 48.82 -42.40
CA HIS A 180 -14.13 49.90 -43.34
C HIS A 180 -13.26 49.37 -44.50
N ASP A 181 -13.63 49.49 -45.78
CA ASP A 181 -14.28 50.59 -46.52
C ASP A 181 -14.98 50.04 -47.77
#